data_AF-A0A960SVY8-F1
#
_entry.id   AF-A0A960SVY8-F1
#
_cell.length_a   1.000
_cell.length_b   1.000
_cell.length_c   1.000
_cell.angle_alpha   90.00
_cell.angle_beta   90.00
_cell.angle_gamma   90.00
#
_symmetry.space_group_name_H-M   'P 1'
#
loop_
_entity.id
_entity.type
_entity.pdbx_description
1 polymer ?
#
loop_
_entity_poly.entity_id
_entity_poly.type
_entity_poly.pdbx_seq_one_letter_code
_entity_poly.pdbx_strand_id
1 'polypeptide(L)'
;MHLFQIAVPEDLGMELISFAEQNEVRRARHDAAASATRQIREGVEGFVGECVIELRHQTAQLCDEMLVSMRSGKTEGVHQKTLNRLVKFIDDFKQLNFAGDSEMEQQLDRVRGELLGRSADDYRQSPTATRSLEAGLSQLRDQARELATQDARELVERFGQMGRRKLQLAG
;
A
#
# COMPACT_ATOMS: atom_id res chain seq x y z
N MET A 1 -18.69 -43.38 64.25
CA MET A 1 -18.13 -42.53 63.16
C MET A 1 -19.31 -41.90 62.46
N HIS A 2 -19.49 -40.58 62.57
CA HIS A 2 -20.59 -39.87 61.90
C HIS A 2 -20.03 -39.21 60.64
N LEU A 3 -20.54 -39.67 59.48
CA LEU A 3 -20.28 -39.07 58.18
C LEU A 3 -21.15 -37.82 58.07
N PHE A 4 -20.54 -36.64 57.98
CA PHE A 4 -21.26 -35.43 57.63
C PHE A 4 -21.31 -35.33 56.11
N GLN A 5 -22.52 -35.34 55.56
CA GLN A 5 -22.76 -35.13 54.14
C GLN A 5 -23.05 -33.63 53.96
N ILE A 6 -22.06 -32.90 53.44
CA ILE A 6 -22.21 -31.48 53.12
C ILE A 6 -22.94 -31.41 51.78
N ALA A 7 -24.25 -31.15 51.81
CA ALA A 7 -25.02 -30.82 50.62
C ALA A 7 -24.94 -29.32 50.37
N VAL A 8 -24.61 -28.93 49.13
CA VAL A 8 -24.65 -27.53 48.70
C VAL A 8 -26.11 -27.10 48.55
N PRO A 9 -26.53 -25.97 49.12
CA PRO A 9 -27.89 -25.43 48.91
C PRO A 9 -28.18 -25.22 47.42
N GLU A 10 -29.37 -25.62 46.96
CA GLU A 10 -29.76 -25.56 45.54
C GLU A 10 -29.60 -24.16 44.92
N ASP A 11 -29.91 -23.12 45.69
CA ASP A 11 -29.79 -21.71 45.27
C ASP A 11 -28.33 -21.30 44.98
N LEU A 12 -27.39 -21.73 45.84
CA LEU A 12 -25.95 -21.49 45.64
C LEU A 12 -25.41 -22.26 44.43
N GLY A 13 -25.96 -23.44 44.14
CA GLY A 13 -25.64 -24.21 42.93
C GLY A 13 -26.08 -23.49 41.65
N MET A 14 -27.28 -22.92 41.64
CA MET A 14 -27.80 -22.14 40.51
C MET A 14 -27.00 -20.85 40.25
N GLU A 15 -26.60 -20.15 41.31
CA GLU A 15 -25.77 -18.94 41.19
C GLU A 15 -24.37 -19.25 40.63
N LEU A 16 -23.75 -20.35 41.07
CA LEU A 16 -22.45 -20.80 40.55
C LEU A 16 -22.51 -21.20 39.06
N ILE A 17 -23.60 -21.85 38.63
CA ILE A 17 -23.82 -22.18 37.21
C ILE A 17 -23.99 -20.89 36.38
N SER A 18 -24.79 -19.93 36.85
CA SER A 18 -24.98 -18.65 36.17
C SER A 18 -23.67 -17.85 36.05
N PHE A 19 -22.86 -17.83 37.11
CA PHE A 19 -21.55 -17.18 37.09
C PHE A 19 -20.56 -17.86 36.13
N ALA A 20 -20.57 -19.20 36.07
CA ALA A 20 -19.76 -19.96 35.13
C ALA A 20 -20.15 -19.67 33.68
N GLU A 21 -21.45 -19.67 33.36
CA GLU A 21 -21.98 -19.33 32.04
C GLU A 21 -21.62 -17.89 31.63
N GLN A 22 -21.73 -16.92 32.55
CA GLN A 22 -21.34 -15.53 32.28
C GLN A 22 -19.84 -15.39 31.97
N ASN A 23 -18.99 -16.12 32.68
CA ASN A 23 -17.55 -16.13 32.42
C ASN A 23 -17.22 -16.82 31.09
N GLU A 24 -17.92 -17.90 30.75
CA GLU A 24 -17.77 -18.58 29.46
C GLU A 24 -18.15 -17.66 28.30
N VAL A 25 -19.28 -16.95 28.40
CA VAL A 25 -19.69 -15.95 27.39
C VAL A 25 -18.67 -14.81 27.28
N ARG A 26 -18.15 -14.31 28.41
CA ARG A 26 -17.10 -13.27 28.40
C ARG A 26 -15.83 -13.76 27.71
N ARG A 27 -15.39 -14.98 28.02
CA ARG A 27 -14.21 -15.60 27.40
C ARG A 27 -14.41 -15.82 25.91
N ALA A 28 -15.55 -16.36 25.51
CA ALA A 28 -15.90 -16.55 24.10
C ALA A 28 -15.91 -15.23 23.32
N ARG A 29 -16.43 -14.14 23.91
CA ARG A 29 -16.38 -12.80 23.30
C ARG A 29 -14.95 -12.29 23.17
N HIS A 30 -14.12 -12.49 24.19
CA HIS A 30 -12.73 -12.08 24.16
C HIS A 30 -11.94 -12.83 23.08
N ASP A 31 -12.12 -14.15 22.99
CA ASP A 31 -11.48 -15.00 21.98
C ASP A 31 -11.94 -14.63 20.57
N ALA A 32 -13.24 -14.38 20.38
CA ALA A 32 -13.79 -13.91 19.11
C ALA A 32 -13.22 -12.54 18.71
N ALA A 33 -13.14 -11.59 19.63
CA ALA A 33 -12.55 -10.27 19.37
C ALA A 33 -11.05 -10.35 19.04
N ALA A 34 -10.31 -11.19 19.76
CA ALA A 34 -8.89 -11.43 19.49
C ALA A 34 -8.68 -12.08 18.12
N SER A 35 -9.54 -13.03 17.74
CA SER A 35 -9.51 -13.67 16.43
C SER A 35 -9.83 -12.68 15.30
N ALA A 36 -10.90 -11.90 15.45
CA ALA A 36 -11.28 -10.87 14.48
C ALA A 36 -10.17 -9.83 14.29
N THR A 37 -9.51 -9.43 15.38
CA THR A 37 -8.38 -8.49 15.33
C THR A 37 -7.21 -9.05 14.51
N ARG A 38 -6.87 -10.33 14.69
CA ARG A 38 -5.82 -10.99 13.89
C ARG A 38 -6.19 -11.03 12.41
N GLN A 39 -7.41 -11.47 12.09
CA GLN A 39 -7.89 -11.55 10.71
C GLN A 39 -7.90 -10.19 10.01
N ILE A 40 -8.39 -9.15 10.70
CA ILE A 40 -8.37 -7.77 10.16
C ILE A 40 -6.94 -7.33 9.89
N ARG A 41 -6.03 -7.59 10.83
CA ARG A 41 -4.63 -7.19 10.66
C ARG A 41 -3.96 -7.88 9.48
N GLU A 42 -4.11 -9.19 9.37
CA GLU A 42 -3.57 -9.97 8.24
C GLU A 42 -4.17 -9.50 6.91
N GLY A 43 -5.48 -9.25 6.87
CA GLY A 43 -6.16 -8.75 5.67
C GLY A 43 -5.70 -7.35 5.26
N VAL A 44 -5.51 -6.43 6.23
CA VAL A 44 -4.99 -5.08 5.95
C VAL A 44 -3.54 -5.15 5.48
N GLU A 45 -2.69 -5.95 6.13
CA GLU A 45 -1.30 -6.12 5.73
C GLU A 45 -1.19 -6.65 4.28
N GLY A 46 -2.02 -7.63 3.90
CA GLY A 46 -2.13 -8.12 2.52
C GLY A 46 -2.60 -7.05 1.54
N PHE A 47 -3.69 -6.35 1.86
CA PHE A 47 -4.25 -5.29 1.01
C PHE A 47 -3.26 -4.15 0.74
N VAL A 48 -2.51 -3.71 1.76
CA VAL A 48 -1.50 -2.68 1.60
C VAL A 48 -0.39 -3.14 0.67
N GLY A 49 0.06 -4.40 0.80
CA GLY A 49 1.06 -4.99 -0.08
C GLY A 49 0.60 -5.01 -1.54
N GLU A 50 -0.64 -5.46 -1.80
CA GLU A 50 -1.23 -5.45 -3.14
C GLU A 50 -1.34 -4.04 -3.72
N CYS A 51 -1.75 -3.04 -2.92
CA CYS A 51 -1.83 -1.66 -3.38
C CYS A 51 -0.47 -1.10 -3.83
N VAL A 52 0.59 -1.38 -3.06
CA VAL A 52 1.96 -0.94 -3.40
C VAL A 52 2.41 -1.58 -4.71
N ILE A 53 2.22 -2.89 -4.85
CA ILE A 53 2.59 -3.63 -6.06
C ILE A 53 1.83 -3.08 -7.27
N GLU A 54 0.54 -2.81 -7.13
CA GLU A 54 -0.30 -2.25 -8.19
C GLU A 54 0.16 -0.84 -8.60
N LEU A 55 0.48 0.05 -7.66
CA LEU A 55 1.01 1.39 -7.97
C LEU A 55 2.34 1.31 -8.75
N ARG A 56 3.22 0.37 -8.40
CA ARG A 56 4.47 0.12 -9.13
C ARG A 56 4.19 -0.42 -10.54
N HIS A 57 3.25 -1.34 -10.69
CA HIS A 57 2.82 -1.83 -12.01
C HIS A 57 2.24 -0.73 -12.89
N GLN A 58 1.36 0.11 -12.36
CA GLN A 58 0.77 1.24 -13.08
C GLN A 58 1.83 2.24 -13.54
N THR A 59 2.86 2.48 -12.70
CA THR A 59 4.01 3.32 -13.07
C THR A 59 4.73 2.76 -14.29
N ALA A 60 5.04 1.46 -14.28
CA ALA A 60 5.68 0.80 -15.41
C ALA A 60 4.81 0.84 -16.67
N GLN A 61 3.51 0.56 -16.53
CA GLN A 61 2.58 0.58 -17.66
C GLN A 61 2.50 1.97 -18.29
N LEU A 62 2.39 3.02 -17.48
CA LEU A 62 2.32 4.38 -18.00
C LEU A 62 3.58 4.76 -18.79
N CYS A 63 4.77 4.42 -18.26
CA CYS A 63 6.02 4.67 -18.96
C CYS A 63 6.06 3.94 -20.32
N ASP A 64 5.57 2.70 -20.38
CA ASP A 64 5.53 1.92 -21.62
C ASP A 64 4.55 2.52 -22.65
N GLU A 65 3.35 2.92 -22.20
CA GLU A 65 2.37 3.62 -23.04
C GLU A 65 2.94 4.92 -23.62
N MET A 66 3.69 5.68 -22.81
CA MET A 66 4.33 6.91 -23.25
C MET A 66 5.43 6.66 -24.28
N LEU A 67 6.31 5.69 -24.03
CA LEU A 67 7.37 5.29 -24.97
C LEU A 67 6.77 4.84 -26.30
N VAL A 68 5.66 4.10 -26.28
CA VAL A 68 4.93 3.73 -27.50
C VAL A 68 4.38 4.98 -28.18
N SER A 69 3.73 5.88 -27.44
CA SER A 69 3.14 7.09 -28.02
C SER A 69 4.16 8.01 -28.71
N MET A 70 5.40 8.05 -28.20
CA MET A 70 6.50 8.82 -28.78
C MET A 70 7.00 8.23 -30.11
N ARG A 71 6.87 6.91 -30.30
CA ARG A 71 7.32 6.20 -31.51
C ARG A 71 6.23 6.07 -32.57
N SER A 72 4.95 6.03 -32.19
CA SER A 72 3.83 5.65 -33.08
C SER A 72 2.81 6.77 -33.35
N GLY A 73 3.07 8.00 -32.89
CA GLY A 73 2.16 9.15 -33.04
C GLY A 73 1.92 9.58 -34.50
N LYS A 74 0.74 10.17 -34.76
CA LYS A 74 0.39 10.80 -36.06
C LYS A 74 1.32 11.97 -36.44
N THR A 75 1.99 12.54 -35.44
CA THR A 75 3.05 13.54 -35.58
C THR A 75 4.28 12.95 -34.90
N GLU A 76 5.42 12.95 -35.60
CA GLU A 76 6.67 12.40 -35.09
C GLU A 76 7.12 13.14 -33.82
N GLY A 77 7.45 12.40 -32.76
CA GLY A 77 8.06 12.95 -31.54
C GLY A 77 7.13 13.14 -30.34
N VAL A 78 7.60 13.93 -29.38
CA VAL A 78 6.96 14.10 -28.05
C VAL A 78 5.69 14.95 -28.15
N HIS A 79 4.63 14.54 -27.43
CA HIS A 79 3.37 15.29 -27.31
C HIS A 79 3.19 15.88 -25.91
N GLN A 80 2.69 17.12 -25.83
CA GLN A 80 2.48 17.80 -24.54
C GLN A 80 1.43 17.09 -23.69
N LYS A 81 0.38 16.53 -24.32
CA LYS A 81 -0.63 15.74 -23.62
C LYS A 81 -0.02 14.54 -22.89
N THR A 82 0.97 13.90 -23.51
CA THR A 82 1.70 12.76 -22.93
C THR A 82 2.52 13.19 -21.72
N LEU A 83 3.28 14.30 -21.82
CA LEU A 83 4.02 14.87 -20.69
C LEU A 83 3.10 15.25 -19.53
N ASN A 84 1.99 15.95 -19.82
CA ASN A 84 1.02 16.36 -18.81
C ASN A 84 0.37 15.15 -18.10
N ARG A 85 0.11 14.06 -18.83
CA ARG A 85 -0.40 12.82 -18.24
C ARG A 85 0.58 12.22 -17.24
N LEU A 86 1.88 12.25 -17.52
CA LEU A 86 2.89 11.77 -16.59
C LEU A 86 3.02 12.64 -15.35
N VAL A 87 3.04 13.96 -15.52
CA VAL A 87 3.08 14.89 -14.38
C VAL A 87 1.88 14.65 -13.47
N LYS A 88 0.68 14.54 -14.06
CA LYS A 88 -0.53 14.24 -13.30
C LYS A 88 -0.43 12.89 -12.57
N PHE A 89 0.06 11.86 -13.25
CA PHE A 89 0.25 10.55 -12.61
C PHE A 89 1.21 10.61 -11.42
N ILE A 90 2.31 11.35 -11.53
CA ILE A 90 3.26 11.52 -10.41
C ILE A 90 2.58 12.21 -9.23
N ASP A 91 1.75 13.22 -9.48
CA ASP A 91 0.98 13.90 -8.44
C ASP A 91 -0.05 12.95 -7.79
N ASP A 92 -0.77 12.15 -8.60
CA ASP A 92 -1.74 11.17 -8.13
C ASP A 92 -1.05 10.05 -7.33
N PHE A 93 0.12 9.57 -7.77
CA PHE A 93 0.93 8.58 -7.05
C PHE A 93 1.26 9.07 -5.64
N LYS A 94 1.73 10.32 -5.48
CA LYS A 94 2.07 10.87 -4.16
C LYS A 94 0.88 10.92 -3.22
N GLN A 95 -0.32 11.20 -3.73
CA GLN A 95 -1.55 11.17 -2.92
C GLN A 95 -1.92 9.75 -2.50
N LEU A 96 -1.64 8.76 -3.35
CA LEU A 96 -1.91 7.35 -3.10
C LEU A 96 -0.79 6.62 -2.36
N ASN A 97 0.38 7.25 -2.17
CA ASN A 97 1.55 6.66 -1.50
C ASN A 97 1.39 6.58 0.04
N PHE A 98 0.26 6.09 0.51
CA PHE A 98 -0.06 6.00 1.95
C PHE A 98 0.83 4.99 2.69
N ALA A 99 1.38 3.99 1.98
CA ALA A 99 2.30 3.00 2.53
C ALA A 99 3.72 3.57 2.72
N GLY A 100 4.02 4.74 2.13
CA GLY A 100 5.33 5.38 2.24
C GLY A 100 6.40 4.68 1.42
N ASP A 101 6.08 4.27 0.18
CA ASP A 101 7.03 3.74 -0.80
C ASP A 101 7.99 4.84 -1.27
N SER A 102 8.98 5.12 -0.41
CA SER A 102 9.95 6.18 -0.63
C SER A 102 10.87 5.92 -1.82
N GLU A 103 11.10 4.64 -2.14
CA GLU A 103 11.97 4.26 -3.24
C GLU A 103 11.34 4.62 -4.59
N MET A 104 10.09 4.18 -4.81
CA MET A 104 9.35 4.52 -6.02
C MET A 104 9.10 6.03 -6.13
N GLU A 105 8.76 6.69 -5.02
CA GLU A 105 8.57 8.15 -4.98
C GLU A 105 9.82 8.92 -5.42
N GLN A 106 11.01 8.51 -4.94
CA GLN A 106 12.28 9.13 -5.33
C GLN A 106 12.58 8.98 -6.82
N GLN A 107 12.27 7.83 -7.43
CA GLN A 107 12.47 7.66 -8.88
C GLN A 107 11.53 8.59 -9.66
N LEU A 108 10.27 8.73 -9.23
CA LEU A 108 9.29 9.62 -9.87
C LEU A 108 9.68 11.09 -9.74
N ASP A 109 10.17 11.52 -8.57
CA ASP A 109 10.64 12.88 -8.35
C ASP A 109 11.86 13.22 -9.20
N ARG A 110 12.78 12.27 -9.36
CA ARG A 110 13.93 12.45 -10.26
C ARG A 110 13.48 12.66 -11.69
N VAL A 111 12.62 11.79 -12.22
CA VAL A 111 12.09 11.91 -13.58
C VAL A 111 11.33 13.21 -13.77
N ARG A 112 10.53 13.64 -12.78
CA ARG A 112 9.84 14.93 -12.83
C ARG A 112 10.81 16.09 -12.97
N GLY A 113 11.83 16.15 -12.12
CA GLY A 113 12.80 17.24 -12.09
C GLY A 113 13.70 17.29 -13.33
N GLU A 114 14.14 16.12 -13.81
CA GLU A 114 15.10 16.04 -14.91
C GLU A 114 14.46 16.09 -16.29
N LEU A 115 13.26 15.49 -16.44
CA LEU A 115 12.69 15.15 -17.74
C LEU A 115 11.32 15.79 -18.01
N LEU A 116 10.65 16.39 -17.02
CA LEU A 116 9.31 16.97 -17.23
C LEU A 116 9.26 18.49 -17.03
N GLY A 117 10.42 19.13 -16.95
CA GLY A 117 10.54 20.60 -16.89
C GLY A 117 10.50 21.32 -18.25
N ARG A 118 10.48 20.57 -19.36
CA ARG A 118 10.53 21.13 -20.74
C ARG A 118 9.22 20.91 -21.48
N SER A 119 8.94 21.77 -22.46
CA SER A 119 7.78 21.59 -23.33
C SER A 119 8.01 20.50 -24.38
N ALA A 120 6.93 19.96 -24.92
CA ALA A 120 7.02 19.02 -26.03
C ALA A 120 7.68 19.61 -27.28
N ASP A 121 7.61 20.93 -27.49
CA ASP A 121 8.27 21.59 -28.60
C ASP A 121 9.78 21.62 -28.43
N ASP A 122 10.26 21.92 -27.21
CA ASP A 122 11.69 21.87 -26.87
C ASP A 122 12.27 20.47 -27.10
N TYR A 123 11.50 19.42 -26.78
CA TYR A 123 11.90 18.04 -27.06
C TYR A 123 11.99 17.75 -28.55
N ARG A 124 11.01 18.18 -29.36
CA ARG A 124 11.04 17.98 -30.82
C ARG A 124 12.20 18.72 -31.48
N GLN A 125 12.57 19.88 -30.96
CA GLN A 125 13.70 20.67 -31.46
C GLN A 125 15.06 20.13 -30.99
N SER A 126 15.10 19.19 -30.03
CA SER A 126 16.33 18.62 -29.47
C SER A 126 16.33 17.09 -29.51
N PRO A 127 16.95 16.46 -30.52
CA PRO A 127 17.10 15.01 -30.60
C PRO A 127 17.81 14.40 -29.38
N THR A 128 18.74 15.14 -28.77
CA THR A 128 19.41 14.72 -27.54
C THR A 128 18.45 14.71 -26.36
N ALA A 129 17.63 15.74 -26.17
CA ALA A 129 16.64 15.76 -25.10
C ALA A 129 15.60 14.64 -25.26
N THR A 130 15.16 14.37 -26.49
CA THR A 130 14.23 13.25 -26.78
C THR A 130 14.83 11.90 -26.40
N ARG A 131 16.11 11.64 -26.77
CA ARG A 131 16.80 10.42 -26.34
C ARG A 131 16.96 10.31 -24.83
N SER A 132 17.25 11.41 -24.14
CA SER A 132 17.31 11.43 -22.67
C SER A 132 15.95 11.11 -22.04
N LEU A 133 14.86 11.64 -22.60
CA LEU A 133 13.50 11.31 -22.15
C LEU A 133 13.17 9.83 -22.36
N GLU A 134 13.47 9.28 -23.53
CA GLU A 134 13.26 7.84 -23.82
C GLU A 134 14.07 6.93 -22.88
N ALA A 135 15.34 7.26 -22.66
CA ALA A 135 16.20 6.51 -21.76
C ALA A 135 15.68 6.57 -20.32
N GLY A 136 15.32 7.76 -19.83
CA GLY A 136 14.81 7.93 -18.48
C GLY A 136 13.46 7.25 -18.24
N LEU A 137 12.53 7.30 -19.19
CA LEU A 137 11.26 6.58 -19.12
C LEU A 137 11.46 5.05 -19.17
N SER A 138 12.41 4.57 -19.97
CA SER A 138 12.75 3.14 -20.03
C SER A 138 13.34 2.67 -18.71
N GLN A 139 14.26 3.44 -18.13
CA GLN A 139 14.86 3.15 -16.82
C GLN A 139 13.79 3.14 -15.72
N LEU A 140 12.92 4.16 -15.66
CA LEU A 140 11.83 4.23 -14.68
C LEU A 140 10.89 3.03 -14.80
N ARG A 141 10.52 2.65 -16.03
CA ARG A 141 9.68 1.47 -16.30
C ARG A 141 10.33 0.21 -15.74
N ASP A 142 11.60 -0.01 -16.05
CA ASP A 142 12.30 -1.24 -15.71
C ASP A 142 12.50 -1.35 -14.20
N GLN A 143 12.84 -0.24 -13.53
CA GLN A 143 12.88 -0.16 -12.07
C GLN A 143 11.51 -0.39 -11.44
N ALA A 144 10.45 0.22 -11.96
CA ALA A 144 9.11 0.01 -11.43
C ALA A 144 8.66 -1.45 -11.57
N ARG A 145 9.03 -2.14 -12.66
CA ARG A 145 8.79 -3.59 -12.83
C ARG A 145 9.60 -4.41 -11.83
N GLU A 146 10.89 -4.10 -11.66
CA GLU A 146 11.74 -4.77 -10.69
C GLU A 146 11.17 -4.63 -9.28
N LEU A 147 10.85 -3.41 -8.86
CA LEU A 147 10.24 -3.13 -7.56
C LEU A 147 8.87 -3.82 -7.40
N ALA A 148 8.07 -3.93 -8.46
CA ALA A 148 6.78 -4.63 -8.39
C ALA A 148 6.95 -6.15 -8.17
N THR A 149 8.08 -6.73 -8.57
CA THR A 149 8.41 -8.14 -8.31
C THR A 149 9.04 -8.39 -6.94
N GLN A 150 9.48 -7.32 -6.25
CA GLN A 150 10.03 -7.41 -4.91
C GLN A 150 8.93 -7.49 -3.85
N ASP A 151 9.26 -8.14 -2.72
CA ASP A 151 8.33 -8.28 -1.61
C ASP A 151 8.07 -6.93 -0.92
N ALA A 152 6.79 -6.53 -0.84
CA ALA A 152 6.38 -5.30 -0.18
C ALA A 152 6.31 -5.40 1.36
N ARG A 153 6.69 -6.54 1.96
CA ARG A 153 6.67 -6.77 3.42
C ARG A 153 7.29 -5.64 4.24
N GLU A 154 8.45 -5.12 3.85
CA GLU A 154 9.10 -4.03 4.60
C GLU A 154 8.27 -2.73 4.61
N LEU A 155 7.51 -2.45 3.56
CA LEU A 155 6.60 -1.29 3.51
C LEU A 155 5.37 -1.53 4.39
N VAL A 156 4.82 -2.74 4.32
CA VAL A 156 3.67 -3.16 5.14
C VAL A 156 4.00 -3.14 6.64
N GLU A 157 5.17 -3.64 7.03
CA GLU A 157 5.62 -3.62 8.42
C GLU A 157 5.78 -2.20 8.95
N ARG A 158 6.41 -1.31 8.17
CA ARG A 158 6.55 0.11 8.51
C ARG A 158 5.19 0.79 8.65
N PHE A 159 4.25 0.51 7.75
CA PHE A 159 2.88 0.99 7.84
C PHE A 159 2.18 0.54 9.14
N GLY A 160 2.28 -0.75 9.48
CA GLY A 160 1.73 -1.29 10.73
C GLY A 160 2.32 -0.63 11.98
N GLN A 161 3.63 -0.33 11.99
CA GLN A 161 4.28 0.38 13.09
C GLN A 161 3.83 1.84 13.23
N MET A 162 3.48 2.52 12.13
CA MET A 162 2.91 3.88 12.19
C MET A 162 1.53 3.89 12.84
N GLY A 163 0.67 2.90 12.52
CA GLY A 163 -0.65 2.75 13.13
C GLY A 163 -0.57 2.55 14.65
N ARG A 164 0.35 1.70 15.12
CA ARG A 164 0.57 1.45 16.55
C ARG A 164 0.99 2.69 17.33
N ARG A 165 1.89 3.51 16.77
CA ARG A 165 2.37 4.75 17.39
C ARG A 165 1.24 5.78 17.55
N LYS A 166 0.37 5.95 16.55
CA LYS A 166 -0.79 6.86 16.65
C LYS A 166 -1.81 6.42 17.70
N LEU A 167 -2.08 5.11 17.83
CA LEU A 167 -2.99 4.57 18.84
C LEU A 167 -2.48 4.76 20.28
N GLN A 168 -1.17 4.59 20.50
CA GLN A 168 -0.54 4.82 21.82
C GLN A 168 -0.54 6.30 22.25
N LEU A 169 -0.61 7.24 21.32
CA LEU A 169 -0.68 8.68 21.59
C LEU A 169 -2.12 9.19 21.80
N ALA A 170 -3.13 8.37 21.49
CA ALA A 170 -4.55 8.74 21.54
C ALA A 170 -5.33 8.06 22.68
N GLY A 171 -4.68 7.23 23.49
CA GLY A 171 -5.22 6.61 24.72
C GLY A 171 -4.57 7.17 25.96
#